data_AF-A0A2V5Y359-F1
#
_entry.id   AF-A0A2V5Y359-F1
#
_cell.length_a   1.000
_cell.length_b   1.000
_cell.length_c   1.000
_cell.angle_alpha   90.00
_cell.angle_beta   90.00
_cell.angle_gamma   90.00
#
_symmetry.space_group_name_H-M   'P 1'
#
loop_
_entity.id
_entity.type
_entity.pdbx_description
1 polymer ?
#
loop_
_entity_poly.entity_id
_entity_poly.type
_entity_poly.pdbx_seq_one_letter_code
_entity_poly.pdbx_strand_id
1 'polypeptide(L)'
;MKRGLPFIIVVVVLLVAALAVHIDWTWKRKLSPRGGRYFFHRVELAVPSFRQSEEKWRDDPLGGVAQNGTLGGEGCAVAATAMVFKFYGIDVDPQQLNWFLPSVGGYTENGWIYWDRAAWFAPDRVRHVYEDLPSYQLIDSNIGRGNPVIVRVRLPGGVTHFVVIAGKDGFDYLVRDPGAGSAKGLYPLRELGSDIEALRFYESIANTNSQLSANR
;
A
#
# COMPACT_ATOMS: atom_id res chain seq x y z
N MET A 1 -47.74 -26.08 4.75
CA MET A 1 -46.35 -26.21 4.23
C MET A 1 -45.96 -25.23 3.11
N LYS A 2 -46.87 -24.61 2.33
CA LYS A 2 -46.51 -23.73 1.19
C LYS A 2 -46.09 -22.28 1.52
N ARG A 3 -46.40 -21.76 2.72
CA ARG A 3 -46.10 -20.37 3.11
C ARG A 3 -44.64 -20.13 3.56
N GLY A 4 -43.91 -21.19 3.92
CA GLY A 4 -42.50 -21.10 4.36
C GLY A 4 -41.49 -21.16 3.21
N LEU A 5 -41.84 -21.79 2.08
CA LEU A 5 -40.97 -21.94 0.92
C LEU A 5 -40.46 -20.60 0.35
N PRO A 6 -41.28 -19.55 0.12
CA PRO A 6 -40.76 -18.28 -0.38
C PRO A 6 -39.81 -17.59 0.61
N PHE A 7 -40.10 -17.70 1.92
CA PHE A 7 -39.22 -17.17 2.96
C PHE A 7 -37.87 -17.90 2.98
N ILE A 8 -37.88 -19.23 2.90
CA ILE A 8 -36.66 -20.05 2.83
C ILE A 8 -35.84 -19.69 1.60
N ILE A 9 -36.47 -19.52 0.44
CA ILE A 9 -35.79 -19.11 -0.80
C ILE A 9 -35.11 -17.74 -0.63
N VAL A 10 -35.80 -16.75 -0.05
CA VAL A 10 -35.22 -15.42 0.20
C VAL A 10 -34.01 -15.52 1.13
N VAL A 11 -34.12 -16.26 2.23
CA VAL A 11 -33.00 -16.47 3.16
C VAL A 11 -31.81 -17.12 2.47
N VAL A 12 -32.03 -18.17 1.68
CA VAL A 12 -30.95 -18.85 0.93
C VAL A 12 -30.29 -17.90 -0.07
N VAL A 13 -31.06 -17.09 -0.81
CA VAL A 13 -30.51 -16.11 -1.75
C VAL A 13 -29.64 -15.08 -1.03
N LEU A 14 -30.08 -14.57 0.12
CA LEU A 14 -29.29 -13.63 0.93
C LEU A 14 -28.00 -14.25 1.45
N LEU A 15 -28.03 -15.51 1.89
CA LEU A 15 -26.84 -16.23 2.34
C LEU A 15 -25.84 -16.44 1.21
N VAL A 16 -26.32 -16.83 0.01
CA VAL A 16 -25.46 -16.98 -1.18
C VAL A 16 -24.85 -15.64 -1.60
N ALA A 17 -25.64 -14.57 -1.59
CA ALA A 17 -25.13 -13.23 -1.90
C ALA A 17 -24.08 -12.76 -0.88
N ALA A 18 -24.34 -12.96 0.42
CA ALA A 18 -23.38 -12.63 1.47
C ALA A 18 -22.08 -13.43 1.34
N LEU A 19 -22.18 -14.73 1.01
CA LEU A 19 -21.02 -15.58 0.75
C LEU A 19 -20.23 -15.10 -0.48
N ALA A 20 -20.91 -14.77 -1.58
CA ALA A 20 -20.26 -14.25 -2.78
C ALA A 20 -19.51 -12.95 -2.50
N VAL A 21 -20.12 -12.01 -1.77
CA VAL A 21 -19.47 -10.76 -1.34
C VAL A 21 -18.28 -11.03 -0.42
N HIS A 22 -18.41 -11.99 0.50
CA HIS A 22 -17.31 -12.37 1.39
C HIS A 22 -16.13 -12.98 0.62
N ILE A 23 -16.40 -13.87 -0.34
CA ILE A 23 -15.38 -14.44 -1.22
C ILE A 23 -14.72 -13.33 -2.03
N ASP A 24 -15.51 -12.45 -2.66
CA ASP A 24 -14.99 -11.32 -3.43
C ASP A 24 -14.05 -10.42 -2.62
N TRP A 25 -14.43 -10.15 -1.36
CA TRP A 25 -13.68 -9.29 -0.46
C TRP A 25 -12.37 -9.93 0.02
N THR A 26 -12.36 -11.24 0.24
CA THR A 26 -11.20 -11.96 0.81
C THR A 26 -10.26 -12.54 -0.25
N TRP A 27 -10.74 -12.77 -1.47
CA TRP A 27 -9.98 -13.43 -2.52
C TRP A 27 -8.81 -12.57 -3.02
N LYS A 28 -7.60 -13.13 -2.93
CA LYS A 28 -6.37 -12.53 -3.42
C LYS A 28 -6.27 -12.64 -4.95
N ARG A 29 -6.22 -11.51 -5.65
CA ARG A 29 -6.16 -11.40 -7.12
C ARG A 29 -5.82 -9.98 -7.52
N LYS A 30 -5.60 -9.69 -8.81
CA LYS A 30 -5.58 -8.29 -9.28
C LYS A 30 -6.93 -7.64 -9.00
N LEU A 31 -6.93 -6.41 -8.50
CA LEU A 31 -8.16 -5.70 -8.10
C LEU A 31 -8.36 -4.44 -8.90
N SER A 32 -9.63 -4.07 -9.08
CA SER A 32 -9.97 -2.71 -9.48
C SER A 32 -9.43 -1.71 -8.45
N PRO A 33 -9.01 -0.49 -8.86
CA PRO A 33 -8.54 0.56 -7.95
C PRO A 33 -9.65 1.16 -7.07
N ARG A 34 -10.85 0.58 -7.09
CA ARG A 34 -12.00 0.90 -6.25
C ARG A 34 -12.77 -0.37 -5.90
N GLY A 35 -13.42 -0.40 -4.75
CA GLY A 35 -14.22 -1.54 -4.31
C GLY A 35 -14.03 -1.85 -2.84
N GLY A 36 -14.19 -3.12 -2.46
CA GLY A 36 -14.14 -3.55 -1.06
C GLY A 36 -15.34 -3.06 -0.25
N ARG A 37 -15.16 -2.93 1.06
CA ARG A 37 -16.18 -2.38 1.96
C ARG A 37 -16.34 -0.89 1.72
N TYR A 38 -17.59 -0.42 1.76
CA TYR A 38 -17.89 1.00 1.71
C TYR A 38 -17.48 1.67 3.03
N PHE A 39 -16.77 2.80 2.93
CA PHE A 39 -16.42 3.63 4.07
C PHE A 39 -17.42 4.80 4.16
N PHE A 40 -18.26 4.80 5.20
CA PHE A 40 -19.30 5.83 5.42
C PHE A 40 -18.73 7.21 5.74
N HIS A 41 -17.46 7.27 6.13
CA HIS A 41 -16.72 8.51 6.34
C HIS A 41 -15.38 8.41 5.62
N ARG A 42 -14.93 9.53 5.08
CA ARG A 42 -13.61 9.64 4.48
C ARG A 42 -12.53 9.43 5.54
N VAL A 43 -11.66 8.46 5.29
CA VAL A 43 -10.48 8.19 6.10
C VAL A 43 -9.26 8.70 5.35
N GLU A 44 -8.45 9.51 6.02
CA GLU A 44 -7.16 9.96 5.52
C GLU A 44 -6.09 9.76 6.58
N LEU A 45 -5.00 9.13 6.18
CA LEU A 45 -3.81 8.96 6.98
C LEU A 45 -2.85 10.08 6.61
N ALA A 46 -2.27 10.74 7.61
CA ALA A 46 -1.31 11.83 7.44
C ALA A 46 0.08 11.33 6.97
N VAL A 47 0.09 10.47 5.95
CA VAL A 47 1.31 9.99 5.29
C VAL A 47 1.96 11.18 4.58
N PRO A 48 3.23 11.49 4.89
CA PRO A 48 3.95 12.59 4.24
C PRO A 48 4.13 12.29 2.75
N SER A 49 4.35 13.34 1.96
CA SER A 49 4.66 13.20 0.53
C SER A 49 6.17 13.29 0.34
N PHE A 50 6.75 12.29 -0.33
CA PHE A 50 8.12 12.36 -0.86
C PHE A 50 8.07 12.21 -2.37
N ARG A 51 8.64 13.17 -3.08
CA ARG A 51 8.76 13.12 -4.53
C ARG A 51 10.06 12.40 -4.88
N GLN A 52 9.98 11.29 -5.61
CA GLN A 52 11.18 10.53 -5.98
C GLN A 52 12.16 11.37 -6.82
N SER A 53 11.64 12.34 -7.59
CA SER A 53 12.41 13.28 -8.42
C SER A 53 12.75 14.61 -7.73
N GLU A 54 12.75 14.66 -6.40
CA GLU A 54 13.19 15.81 -5.63
C GLU A 54 14.70 16.06 -5.80
N GLU A 55 15.09 17.34 -5.92
CA GLU A 55 16.46 17.76 -6.25
C GLU A 55 17.52 17.15 -5.32
N LYS A 56 17.19 16.97 -4.04
CA LYS A 56 18.09 16.42 -3.03
C LYS A 56 18.65 15.03 -3.38
N TRP A 57 17.88 14.19 -4.07
CA TRP A 57 18.24 12.77 -4.29
C TRP A 57 17.91 12.22 -5.68
N ARG A 58 17.27 13.00 -6.55
CA ARG A 58 16.82 12.53 -7.87
C ARG A 58 17.94 11.93 -8.73
N ASP A 59 19.17 12.38 -8.50
CA ASP A 59 20.35 12.01 -9.27
C ASP A 59 21.16 10.87 -8.60
N ASP A 60 20.75 10.43 -7.40
CA ASP A 60 21.39 9.32 -6.69
C ASP A 60 21.12 7.99 -7.42
N PRO A 61 22.17 7.20 -7.73
CA PRO A 61 22.01 5.87 -8.28
C PRO A 61 21.22 4.96 -7.32
N LEU A 62 20.29 4.16 -7.86
CA LEU A 62 19.56 3.18 -7.05
C LEU A 62 20.51 2.12 -6.51
N GLY A 63 20.57 2.02 -5.18
CA GLY A 63 21.49 1.13 -4.47
C GLY A 63 22.96 1.38 -4.74
N GLY A 64 23.33 2.59 -5.21
CA GLY A 64 24.71 2.91 -5.58
C GLY A 64 25.16 2.32 -6.92
N VAL A 65 24.26 1.76 -7.72
CA VAL A 65 24.54 1.11 -9.01
C VAL A 65 23.91 1.92 -10.14
N ALA A 66 24.73 2.56 -10.97
CA ALA A 66 24.27 3.46 -12.03
C ALA A 66 23.37 2.77 -13.08
N GLN A 67 23.59 1.47 -13.32
CA GLN A 67 22.82 0.68 -14.28
C GLN A 67 21.35 0.47 -13.86
N ASN A 68 21.06 0.60 -12.56
CA ASN A 68 19.70 0.51 -12.03
C ASN A 68 18.90 1.81 -12.20
N GLY A 69 19.50 2.83 -12.84
CA GLY A 69 18.93 4.16 -12.92
C GLY A 69 19.09 4.95 -11.62
N THR A 70 18.33 6.03 -11.49
CA THR A 70 18.40 6.94 -10.35
C THR A 70 17.13 6.89 -9.52
N LEU A 71 17.20 7.41 -8.30
CA LEU A 71 16.02 7.57 -7.44
C LEU A 71 14.93 8.42 -8.11
N GLY A 72 15.32 9.43 -8.89
CA GLY A 72 14.41 10.25 -9.67
C GLY A 72 13.63 9.50 -10.74
N GLY A 73 14.29 8.59 -11.45
CA GLY A 73 13.67 7.80 -12.52
C GLY A 73 12.88 6.60 -12.01
N GLU A 74 13.49 5.83 -11.11
CA GLU A 74 13.05 4.46 -10.80
C GLU A 74 12.74 4.26 -9.29
N GLY A 75 12.89 5.31 -8.47
CA GLY A 75 12.83 5.22 -7.00
C GLY A 75 11.43 5.16 -6.37
N CYS A 76 10.36 4.90 -7.13
CA CYS A 76 8.98 4.90 -6.60
C CYS A 76 8.81 3.95 -5.39
N ALA A 77 9.40 2.76 -5.43
CA ALA A 77 9.34 1.79 -4.33
C ALA A 77 10.08 2.27 -3.07
N VAL A 78 11.24 2.90 -3.24
CA VAL A 78 12.05 3.45 -2.14
C VAL A 78 11.31 4.62 -1.50
N ALA A 79 10.83 5.56 -2.31
CA ALA A 79 10.09 6.72 -1.83
C ALA A 79 8.78 6.33 -1.13
N ALA A 80 8.02 5.38 -1.70
CA ALA A 80 6.80 4.85 -1.06
C ALA A 80 7.08 4.19 0.30
N THR A 81 8.18 3.43 0.40
CA THR A 81 8.60 2.81 1.67
C THR A 81 9.02 3.87 2.69
N ALA A 82 9.81 4.87 2.29
CA ALA A 82 10.22 5.97 3.15
C ALA A 82 9.01 6.78 3.67
N MET A 83 7.99 7.02 2.82
CA MET A 83 6.74 7.68 3.24
C MET A 83 6.02 6.89 4.36
N VAL A 84 5.92 5.57 4.23
CA VAL A 84 5.30 4.71 5.25
C VAL A 84 6.12 4.70 6.55
N PHE A 85 7.44 4.60 6.47
CA PHE A 85 8.29 4.61 7.66
C PHE A 85 8.24 5.97 8.38
N LYS A 86 8.27 7.07 7.63
CA LYS A 86 8.11 8.42 8.18
C LYS A 86 6.75 8.61 8.84
N PHE A 87 5.68 8.03 8.27
CA PHE A 87 4.35 7.99 8.90
C PHE A 87 4.37 7.26 10.27
N TYR A 88 5.18 6.21 10.42
CA TYR A 88 5.40 5.55 11.73
C TYR A 88 6.31 6.33 12.69
N GLY A 89 6.70 7.56 12.32
CA GLY A 89 7.56 8.43 13.11
C GLY A 89 9.04 8.04 13.06
N ILE A 90 9.48 7.28 12.06
CA ILE A 90 10.91 7.00 11.83
C ILE A 90 11.49 8.18 11.07
N ASP A 91 12.64 8.68 11.52
CA ASP A 91 13.33 9.76 10.81
C ASP A 91 14.09 9.19 9.60
N VAL A 92 13.38 9.10 8.48
CA VAL A 92 13.91 8.60 7.21
C VAL A 92 13.37 9.42 6.05
N ASP A 93 14.19 9.59 5.02
CA ASP A 93 13.83 10.08 3.70
C ASP A 93 14.25 9.07 2.60
N PRO A 94 13.86 9.28 1.33
CA PRO A 94 14.20 8.34 0.26
C PRO A 94 15.70 8.13 0.07
N GLN A 95 16.52 9.17 0.27
CA GLN A 95 17.97 9.10 0.12
C GLN A 95 18.61 8.23 1.19
N GLN A 96 18.25 8.46 2.45
CA GLN A 96 18.73 7.68 3.59
C GLN A 96 18.36 6.20 3.42
N LEU A 97 17.15 5.91 2.96
CA LEU A 97 16.74 4.53 2.70
C LEU A 97 17.50 3.91 1.51
N ASN A 98 17.70 4.66 0.42
CA ASN A 98 18.47 4.20 -0.75
C ASN A 98 19.92 3.87 -0.40
N TRP A 99 20.56 4.66 0.49
CA TRP A 99 21.93 4.39 0.96
C TRP A 99 22.01 3.24 1.96
N PHE A 100 20.98 3.05 2.77
CA PHE A 100 20.92 1.96 3.74
C PHE A 100 20.79 0.59 3.07
N LEU A 101 19.88 0.46 2.10
CA LEU A 101 19.50 -0.83 1.53
C LEU A 101 20.69 -1.68 1.01
N PRO A 102 21.71 -1.13 0.32
CA PRO A 102 22.89 -1.90 -0.09
C PRO A 102 23.65 -2.55 1.08
N SER A 103 23.70 -1.89 2.25
CA SER A 103 24.41 -2.40 3.43
C SER A 103 23.82 -3.69 4.00
N VAL A 104 22.56 -3.99 3.65
CA VAL A 104 21.83 -5.19 4.10
C VAL A 104 21.46 -6.14 2.96
N GLY A 105 22.03 -5.92 1.77
CA GLY A 105 21.67 -6.67 0.56
C GLY A 105 20.21 -6.45 0.14
N GLY A 106 19.70 -5.23 0.36
CA GLY A 106 18.29 -4.85 0.19
C GLY A 106 17.87 -4.56 -1.25
N TYR A 107 18.73 -4.82 -2.24
CA TYR A 107 18.43 -4.68 -3.66
C TYR A 107 18.67 -5.98 -4.40
N THR A 108 17.79 -6.28 -5.36
CA THR A 108 18.04 -7.23 -6.44
C THR A 108 19.06 -6.67 -7.43
N GLU A 109 19.59 -7.52 -8.31
CA GLU A 109 20.47 -7.10 -9.42
C GLU A 109 19.81 -6.09 -10.37
N ASN A 110 18.47 -6.06 -10.43
CA ASN A 110 17.69 -5.14 -11.26
C ASN A 110 17.27 -3.84 -10.54
N GLY A 111 17.81 -3.57 -9.33
CA GLY A 111 17.49 -2.36 -8.59
C GLY A 111 16.13 -2.37 -7.87
N TRP A 112 15.45 -3.51 -7.80
CA TRP A 112 14.23 -3.65 -6.99
C TRP A 112 14.56 -3.91 -5.52
N ILE A 113 13.84 -3.26 -4.62
CA ILE A 113 14.05 -3.44 -3.18
C ILE A 113 13.50 -4.78 -2.70
N TYR A 114 14.19 -5.38 -1.73
CA TYR A 114 13.66 -6.43 -0.88
C TYR A 114 12.90 -5.79 0.30
N TRP A 115 11.58 -5.91 0.32
CA TRP A 115 10.70 -5.22 1.28
C TRP A 115 10.94 -5.67 2.73
N ASP A 116 11.26 -6.94 2.94
CA ASP A 116 11.67 -7.46 4.25
C ASP A 116 12.96 -6.79 4.76
N ARG A 117 13.94 -6.57 3.87
CA ARG A 117 15.21 -5.91 4.18
C ARG A 117 15.04 -4.42 4.47
N ALA A 118 14.08 -3.77 3.81
CA ALA A 118 13.79 -2.37 4.13
C ALA A 118 13.35 -2.20 5.60
N ALA A 119 12.58 -3.14 6.16
CA ALA A 119 12.17 -3.07 7.57
C ALA A 119 13.36 -3.06 8.55
N TRP A 120 14.54 -3.54 8.14
CA TRP A 120 15.75 -3.54 8.96
C TRP A 120 16.35 -2.15 9.15
N PHE A 121 15.83 -1.12 8.49
CA PHE A 121 16.18 0.27 8.77
C PHE A 121 15.80 0.65 10.22
N ALA A 122 14.70 0.07 10.74
CA ALA A 122 14.23 0.31 12.09
C ALA A 122 13.57 -0.96 12.67
N PRO A 123 14.36 -2.02 12.94
CA PRO A 123 13.84 -3.36 13.23
C PRO A 123 13.01 -3.42 14.53
N ASP A 124 13.30 -2.55 15.50
CA ASP A 124 12.55 -2.46 16.76
C ASP A 124 11.25 -1.64 16.64
N ARG A 125 11.01 -1.02 15.48
CA ARG A 125 9.86 -0.13 15.25
C ARG A 125 8.97 -0.58 14.11
N VAL A 126 9.51 -1.30 13.12
CA VAL A 126 8.80 -1.69 11.91
C VAL A 126 9.01 -3.16 11.62
N ARG A 127 7.92 -3.82 11.23
CA ARG A 127 7.93 -5.19 10.74
C ARG A 127 7.34 -5.25 9.34
N HIS A 128 8.00 -5.96 8.43
CA HIS A 128 7.41 -6.37 7.16
C HIS A 128 6.39 -7.49 7.41
N VAL A 129 5.16 -7.32 6.91
CA VAL A 129 4.06 -8.25 7.22
C VAL A 129 3.54 -8.97 5.99
N TYR A 130 3.51 -8.30 4.84
CA TYR A 130 2.89 -8.86 3.66
C TYR A 130 3.52 -8.36 2.37
N GLU A 131 3.77 -9.29 1.45
CA GLU A 131 4.10 -9.03 0.06
C GLU A 131 3.49 -10.13 -0.81
N ASP A 132 2.40 -9.82 -1.52
CA ASP A 132 1.78 -10.75 -2.50
C ASP A 132 0.67 -10.03 -3.30
N LEU A 133 -0.21 -10.79 -3.96
CA LEU A 133 -1.47 -10.35 -4.52
C LEU A 133 -2.35 -9.60 -3.49
N PRO A 134 -3.07 -8.56 -3.91
CA PRO A 134 -3.96 -7.82 -3.03
C PRO A 134 -5.29 -8.58 -2.82
N SER A 135 -5.97 -8.30 -1.70
CA SER A 135 -7.42 -8.50 -1.55
C SER A 135 -8.02 -7.23 -0.95
N TYR A 136 -9.31 -6.96 -1.21
CA TYR A 136 -9.96 -5.79 -0.62
C TYR A 136 -9.95 -5.85 0.90
N GLN A 137 -10.10 -7.04 1.50
CA GLN A 137 -9.98 -7.25 2.94
C GLN A 137 -8.65 -6.73 3.49
N LEU A 138 -7.53 -7.07 2.85
CA LEU A 138 -6.22 -6.66 3.33
C LEU A 138 -6.05 -5.13 3.27
N ILE A 139 -6.51 -4.48 2.20
CA ILE A 139 -6.42 -3.02 2.09
C ILE A 139 -7.37 -2.35 3.08
N ASP A 140 -8.66 -2.73 3.09
CA ASP A 140 -9.69 -2.15 3.95
C ASP A 140 -9.36 -2.26 5.44
N SER A 141 -8.88 -3.42 5.88
CA SER A 141 -8.56 -3.65 7.29
C SER A 141 -7.35 -2.85 7.74
N ASN A 142 -6.34 -2.67 6.87
CA ASN A 142 -5.20 -1.81 7.15
C ASN A 142 -5.63 -0.34 7.25
N ILE A 143 -6.33 0.18 6.23
CA ILE A 143 -6.78 1.59 6.23
C ILE A 143 -7.72 1.88 7.40
N GLY A 144 -8.66 0.97 7.69
CA GLY A 144 -9.58 1.11 8.83
C GLY A 144 -8.89 1.10 10.20
N ARG A 145 -7.68 0.55 10.31
CA ARG A 145 -6.85 0.54 11.53
C ARG A 145 -5.76 1.61 11.54
N GLY A 146 -5.79 2.55 10.59
CA GLY A 146 -4.79 3.61 10.52
C GLY A 146 -3.44 3.18 9.95
N ASN A 147 -3.38 2.06 9.22
CA ASN A 147 -2.16 1.56 8.61
C ASN A 147 -2.15 1.79 7.08
N PRO A 148 -1.24 2.60 6.54
CA PRO A 148 -1.11 2.77 5.09
C PRO A 148 -0.52 1.51 4.44
N VAL A 149 -0.83 1.31 3.16
CA VAL A 149 -0.31 0.17 2.40
C VAL A 149 0.30 0.63 1.08
N ILE A 150 1.28 -0.10 0.57
CA ILE A 150 1.94 0.18 -0.70
C ILE A 150 1.38 -0.76 -1.76
N VAL A 151 1.02 -0.22 -2.91
CA VAL A 151 0.50 -1.02 -4.03
C VAL A 151 1.33 -0.85 -5.27
N ARG A 152 1.43 -1.93 -6.04
CA ARG A 152 1.98 -1.92 -7.39
C ARG A 152 0.86 -1.72 -8.40
N VAL A 153 1.06 -0.78 -9.31
CA VAL A 153 0.22 -0.56 -10.49
C VAL A 153 1.07 -0.55 -11.75
N ARG A 154 0.38 -0.57 -12.90
CA ARG A 154 0.97 -0.50 -14.23
C ARG A 154 0.54 0.79 -14.92
N LEU A 155 1.43 1.77 -15.03
CA LEU A 155 1.13 3.01 -15.73
C LEU A 155 0.99 2.79 -17.24
N PRO A 156 0.36 3.73 -17.98
CA PRO A 156 0.39 3.72 -19.44
C PRO A 156 1.82 3.51 -19.96
N GLY A 157 1.98 2.61 -20.94
CA GLY A 157 3.31 2.20 -21.44
C GLY A 157 3.95 1.03 -20.70
N GLY A 158 3.29 0.44 -19.70
CA GLY A 158 3.76 -0.79 -19.04
C GLY A 158 4.77 -0.57 -17.92
N VAL A 159 5.00 0.68 -17.51
CA VAL A 159 5.94 1.02 -16.44
C VAL A 159 5.40 0.56 -15.08
N THR A 160 6.23 -0.16 -14.33
CA THR A 160 5.91 -0.53 -12.94
C THR A 160 5.90 0.73 -12.10
N HIS A 161 4.86 0.95 -11.30
CA HIS A 161 4.82 2.08 -10.38
C HIS A 161 4.29 1.67 -9.01
N PHE A 162 4.86 2.27 -7.96
CA PHE A 162 4.47 2.03 -6.58
C PHE A 162 3.94 3.31 -5.95
N VAL A 163 2.77 3.20 -5.31
CA VAL A 163 2.11 4.30 -4.60
C VAL A 163 1.64 3.83 -3.24
N VAL A 164 1.41 4.75 -2.32
CA VAL A 164 0.90 4.44 -0.98
C VAL A 164 -0.60 4.72 -0.94
N ILE A 165 -1.43 3.71 -0.71
CA ILE A 165 -2.82 3.93 -0.28
C ILE A 165 -2.78 4.44 1.16
N ALA A 166 -3.22 5.68 1.32
CA ALA A 166 -3.20 6.43 2.57
C ALA A 166 -4.59 6.95 2.93
N GLY A 167 -5.65 6.38 2.36
CA GLY A 167 -7.01 6.76 2.69
C GLY A 167 -8.06 6.04 1.85
N LYS A 168 -9.32 6.29 2.20
CA LYS A 168 -10.48 5.77 1.49
C LYS A 168 -11.67 6.70 1.62
N ASP A 169 -12.39 6.91 0.52
CA ASP A 169 -13.60 7.73 0.43
C ASP A 169 -14.69 6.91 -0.29
N GLY A 170 -15.68 6.41 0.47
CA GLY A 170 -16.65 5.45 -0.04
C GLY A 170 -15.98 4.16 -0.52
N PHE A 171 -15.95 3.94 -1.84
CA PHE A 171 -15.27 2.81 -2.49
C PHE A 171 -13.90 3.16 -3.07
N ASP A 172 -13.51 4.43 -3.06
CA ASP A 172 -12.31 4.90 -3.71
C ASP A 172 -11.12 4.90 -2.77
N TYR A 173 -10.04 4.23 -3.15
CA TYR A 173 -8.76 4.31 -2.44
C TYR A 173 -8.06 5.63 -2.79
N LEU A 174 -7.54 6.32 -1.77
CA LEU A 174 -6.80 7.58 -1.92
C LEU A 174 -5.31 7.32 -1.76
N VAL A 175 -4.48 7.91 -2.62
CA VAL A 175 -3.04 7.63 -2.66
C VAL A 175 -2.13 8.83 -2.50
N ARG A 176 -0.97 8.58 -1.89
CA ARG A 176 0.24 9.38 -2.04
C ARG A 176 1.10 8.75 -3.14
N ASP A 177 1.33 9.51 -4.20
CA ASP A 177 2.12 9.09 -5.35
C ASP A 177 3.53 9.75 -5.31
N PRO A 178 4.62 8.97 -5.22
CA PRO A 178 5.97 9.55 -5.23
C PRO A 178 6.42 10.07 -6.60
N GLY A 179 5.74 9.68 -7.68
CA GLY A 179 6.02 10.08 -9.05
C GLY A 179 5.39 11.41 -9.44
N ALA A 180 4.80 11.45 -10.64
CA ALA A 180 4.20 12.65 -11.21
C ALA A 180 2.99 13.17 -10.40
N GLY A 181 2.29 12.28 -9.67
CA GLY A 181 1.16 12.66 -8.81
C GLY A 181 1.56 13.31 -7.48
N SER A 182 2.85 13.43 -7.14
CA SER A 182 3.32 13.93 -5.84
C SER A 182 2.78 15.32 -5.47
N ALA A 183 2.60 16.20 -6.44
CA ALA A 183 2.05 17.54 -6.25
C ALA A 183 0.53 17.58 -6.05
N LYS A 184 -0.19 16.50 -6.36
CA LYS A 184 -1.66 16.43 -6.25
C LYS A 184 -2.15 16.25 -4.81
N GLY A 185 -1.27 15.88 -3.88
CA GLY A 185 -1.68 15.50 -2.54
C GLY A 185 -2.29 14.09 -2.50
N LEU A 186 -3.37 13.92 -1.72
CA LEU A 186 -4.16 12.68 -1.72
C LEU A 186 -5.21 12.73 -2.84
N TYR A 187 -5.17 11.77 -3.76
CA TYR A 187 -6.15 11.67 -4.84
C TYR A 187 -6.58 10.22 -5.11
N PRO A 188 -7.71 9.99 -5.79
CA PRO A 188 -8.19 8.64 -6.07
C PRO A 188 -7.23 7.80 -6.93
N LEU A 189 -6.93 6.58 -6.49
CA LEU A 189 -6.06 5.62 -7.18
C LEU A 189 -6.50 5.35 -8.62
N ARG A 190 -7.82 5.34 -8.86
CA ARG A 190 -8.40 5.13 -10.20
C ARG A 190 -7.90 6.10 -11.26
N GLU A 191 -7.42 7.29 -10.86
CA GLU A 191 -6.84 8.27 -11.80
C GLU A 191 -5.57 7.76 -12.47
N LEU A 192 -4.88 6.77 -11.90
CA LEU A 192 -3.74 6.12 -12.54
C LEU A 192 -4.14 5.18 -13.70
N GLY A 193 -5.44 4.90 -13.86
CA GLY A 193 -5.96 4.10 -14.97
C GLY A 193 -5.49 2.64 -14.97
N SER A 194 -5.23 2.08 -13.78
CA SER A 194 -4.61 0.76 -13.64
C SER A 194 -5.23 -0.04 -12.50
N ASP A 195 -5.21 -1.36 -12.65
CA ASP A 195 -5.55 -2.30 -11.58
C ASP A 195 -4.42 -2.38 -10.55
N ILE A 196 -4.81 -2.74 -9.32
CA ILE A 196 -3.88 -3.08 -8.25
C ILE A 196 -3.31 -4.46 -8.54
N GLU A 197 -2.02 -4.52 -8.90
CA GLU A 197 -1.35 -5.77 -9.27
C GLU A 197 -0.71 -6.51 -8.10
N ALA A 198 -0.36 -5.77 -7.04
CA ALA A 198 0.35 -6.32 -5.89
C ALA A 198 0.18 -5.40 -4.67
N LEU A 199 0.27 -5.98 -3.47
CA LEU A 199 0.16 -5.29 -2.19
C LEU A 199 1.40 -5.55 -1.34
N ARG A 200 1.87 -4.52 -0.66
CA ARG A 200 2.86 -4.61 0.41
C ARG A 200 2.37 -3.81 1.60
N PHE A 201 2.60 -4.31 2.80
CA PHE A 201 2.45 -3.46 3.98
C PHE A 201 3.36 -3.90 5.11
N TYR A 202 3.68 -2.89 5.90
CA TYR A 202 4.42 -2.99 7.14
C TYR A 202 3.47 -2.76 8.30
N GLU A 203 3.93 -3.00 9.51
CA GLU A 203 3.25 -2.58 10.73
C GLU A 203 4.24 -1.85 11.64
N SER A 204 3.77 -0.80 12.31
CA SER A 204 4.49 -0.18 13.42
C SER A 204 4.33 -1.02 14.69
N ILE A 205 5.44 -1.43 15.28
CA ILE A 205 5.47 -2.24 16.51
C ILE A 205 4.86 -1.46 17.68
N ALA A 206 5.07 -0.15 17.75
CA ALA A 206 4.47 0.71 18.77
C ALA A 206 2.93 0.77 18.64
N ASN A 207 2.40 0.88 17.41
CA ASN A 207 0.96 0.98 17.17
C ASN A 207 0.24 -0.34 17.44
N THR A 208 0.88 -1.48 17.14
CA THR A 208 0.33 -2.81 17.45
C THR A 208 0.10 -2.99 18.94
N ASN A 209 1.02 -2.54 19.78
CA ASN A 209 0.88 -2.61 21.24
C ASN A 209 -0.24 -1.70 21.77
N SER A 210 -0.41 -0.50 21.19
CA SER A 210 -1.52 0.41 21.53
C SER A 210 -2.88 -0.16 21.12
N GLN A 211 -2.99 -0.82 19.97
CA GLN A 211 -4.24 -1.47 19.55
C GLN A 211 -4.56 -2.72 20.38
N LEU A 212 -3.55 -3.49 20.80
CA LEU A 212 -3.75 -4.64 21.69
C LEU A 212 -4.19 -4.24 23.10
N SER A 213 -3.75 -3.07 23.58
CA SER A 213 -4.16 -2.54 24.89
C SER A 213 -5.52 -1.87 24.86
N ALA A 214 -5.91 -1.20 23.77
CA ALA A 214 -7.24 -0.59 23.63
C ALA A 214 -8.38 -1.60 23.42
N ASN A 215 -8.06 -2.85 23.05
CA ASN A 215 -9.03 -3.93 22.84
C ASN A 215 -9.10 -4.92 24.02
N ARG A 216 -8.51 -4.60 25.19
CA ARG A 216 -8.69 -5.32 26.46
C ARG A 216 -9.62 -4.54 27.37
#